data_AF-A0A4U9YIF7-F1
#
_entry.id   AF-A0A4U9YIF7-F1
#
_cell.length_a   1.000
_cell.length_b   1.000
_cell.length_c   1.000
_cell.angle_alpha   90.00
_cell.angle_beta   90.00
_cell.angle_gamma   90.00
#
_symmetry.space_group_name_H-M   'P 1'
#
loop_
_entity.id
_entity.type
_entity.pdbx_description
1 polymer ?
#
loop_
_entity_poly.entity_id
_entity_poly.type
_entity_poly.pdbx_seq_one_letter_code
_entity_poly.pdbx_strand_id
1 'polypeptide(L)'
;MLFRDQEQGEMEPKGNVILASLAIISLSIGYYLSITSTKLAALAVIYRFFIAVVFVIIGTYLFYISFLTWYLKYKKNQKAYFYKPEHFVSTSQMIFRMKQNAVGLANITLLAVMTFIAIATTTALYSNIDYQTKMIFPKNTKVTLIGKNEKELQKNFDQAFIKPLNRQAKDFTRYTSAMINFPLGKGKEMTVTETDLKNPNYGNLSYSYLITADDFKALGNQAPALKQDQILFYKQKGDSQFKKITLLGQTFDVKENLKSVSHPETVNTYNPSVVVVKNQLVFDKILKRYGQITKYPVHQFSTIFSLFYTARLCCPSFYCGSCHVKTDVASLWCDK
;
A
#
# COMPACT_ATOMS: atom_id res chain seq x y z
N MET A 1 -17.37 19.45 -62.97
CA MET A 1 -16.72 18.30 -62.31
C MET A 1 -16.96 18.24 -60.79
N LEU A 2 -17.65 19.21 -60.18
CA LEU A 2 -17.92 19.29 -58.72
C LEU A 2 -19.21 18.58 -58.25
N PHE A 3 -20.00 17.99 -59.15
CA PHE A 3 -21.24 17.27 -58.80
C PHE A 3 -21.12 15.74 -58.92
N ARG A 4 -19.98 15.21 -59.37
CA ARG A 4 -19.81 13.76 -59.58
C ARG A 4 -19.26 13.02 -58.35
N ASP A 5 -18.75 13.75 -57.36
CA ASP A 5 -18.33 13.20 -56.06
C ASP A 5 -19.49 13.06 -55.05
N GLN A 6 -20.66 13.66 -55.33
CA GLN A 6 -21.88 13.44 -54.55
C GLN A 6 -22.69 12.23 -55.02
N GLU A 7 -22.38 11.66 -56.19
CA GLU A 7 -23.06 10.49 -56.77
C GLU A 7 -22.38 9.15 -56.47
N GLN A 8 -21.21 9.14 -55.79
CA GLN A 8 -20.80 7.95 -55.04
C GLN A 8 -21.66 7.89 -53.78
N GLY A 9 -22.87 7.35 -53.93
CA GLY A 9 -23.80 7.12 -52.83
C GLY A 9 -23.03 6.57 -51.63
N GLU A 10 -23.10 7.29 -50.50
CA GLU A 10 -22.24 7.06 -49.34
C GLU A 10 -22.15 5.57 -49.02
N MET A 11 -21.02 4.94 -49.35
CA MET A 11 -20.88 3.50 -49.16
C MET A 11 -21.09 3.16 -47.69
N GLU A 12 -21.98 2.22 -47.39
CA GLU A 12 -22.21 1.79 -46.01
C GLU A 12 -20.88 1.35 -45.38
N PRO A 13 -20.60 1.72 -44.11
CA PRO A 13 -19.35 1.34 -43.46
C PRO A 13 -19.21 -0.19 -43.49
N LYS A 14 -18.06 -0.69 -43.93
CA LYS A 14 -17.74 -2.13 -43.85
C LYS A 14 -17.48 -2.47 -42.39
N GLY A 15 -18.53 -2.73 -41.63
CA GLY A 15 -18.43 -3.28 -40.29
C GLY A 15 -17.77 -4.65 -40.37
N ASN A 16 -16.46 -4.72 -40.14
CA ASN A 16 -15.72 -5.96 -40.18
C ASN A 16 -15.97 -6.72 -38.87
N VAL A 17 -16.67 -7.85 -38.96
CA VAL A 17 -17.00 -8.72 -37.83
C VAL A 17 -15.74 -9.12 -37.05
N ILE A 18 -14.61 -9.28 -37.73
CA ILE A 18 -13.32 -9.64 -37.12
C ILE A 18 -12.77 -8.48 -36.27
N LEU A 19 -12.89 -7.24 -36.73
CA LEU A 19 -12.47 -6.07 -35.96
C LEU A 19 -13.41 -5.79 -34.78
N ALA A 20 -14.71 -6.08 -34.96
CA ALA A 20 -15.71 -5.98 -33.91
C ALA A 20 -15.45 -6.98 -32.77
N SER A 21 -15.12 -8.24 -33.09
CA SER A 21 -14.74 -9.22 -32.08
C SER A 21 -13.43 -8.87 -31.38
N LEU A 22 -12.44 -8.37 -32.13
CA LEU A 22 -11.18 -7.90 -31.57
C LEU A 22 -11.36 -6.75 -30.57
N ALA A 23 -12.29 -5.83 -30.82
CA ALA A 23 -12.62 -4.74 -29.88
C ALA A 23 -13.07 -5.27 -28.51
N ILE A 24 -14.00 -6.24 -28.52
CA ILE A 24 -14.53 -6.86 -27.30
C ILE A 24 -13.42 -7.62 -26.56
N ILE A 25 -12.60 -8.38 -27.30
CA ILE A 25 -11.48 -9.13 -26.73
C ILE A 25 -10.47 -8.18 -26.08
N SER A 26 -10.11 -7.09 -26.77
CA SER A 26 -9.17 -6.07 -26.26
C SER A 26 -9.64 -5.45 -24.95
N LEU A 27 -10.91 -5.03 -24.89
CA LEU A 27 -11.52 -4.47 -23.67
C LEU A 27 -11.60 -5.51 -22.54
N SER A 28 -11.96 -6.75 -22.87
CA SER A 28 -12.04 -7.86 -21.91
C SER A 28 -10.68 -8.19 -21.31
N ILE A 29 -9.61 -8.20 -22.12
CA ILE A 29 -8.23 -8.40 -21.66
C ILE A 29 -7.80 -7.26 -20.72
N GLY A 30 -8.06 -6.01 -21.09
CA GLY A 30 -7.77 -4.85 -20.23
C GLY A 30 -8.46 -4.96 -18.87
N TYR A 31 -9.73 -5.34 -18.85
CA TYR A 31 -10.50 -5.55 -17.63
C TYR A 31 -9.96 -6.73 -16.79
N TYR A 32 -9.65 -7.86 -17.44
CA TYR A 32 -9.09 -9.04 -16.77
C TYR A 32 -7.72 -8.76 -16.13
N LEU A 33 -6.87 -8.01 -16.82
CA LEU A 33 -5.56 -7.57 -16.31
C LEU A 33 -5.72 -6.66 -15.08
N SER A 34 -6.74 -5.79 -15.08
CA SER A 34 -7.03 -4.91 -13.93
C SER A 34 -7.37 -5.72 -12.67
N ILE A 35 -8.32 -6.66 -12.75
CA ILE A 35 -8.76 -7.47 -11.59
C ILE A 35 -7.65 -8.37 -11.03
N THR A 36 -6.90 -9.02 -11.93
CA THR A 36 -5.90 -10.02 -11.54
C THR A 36 -4.65 -9.40 -10.89
N SER A 37 -4.46 -8.08 -11.02
CA SER A 37 -3.28 -7.38 -10.51
C SER A 37 -3.24 -7.27 -8.97
N THR A 38 -4.36 -7.51 -8.27
CA THR A 38 -4.45 -7.41 -6.80
C THR A 38 -3.51 -8.35 -6.03
N LYS A 39 -3.06 -9.46 -6.65
CA LYS A 39 -2.25 -10.50 -5.99
C LYS A 39 -0.75 -10.45 -6.29
N LEU A 40 -0.29 -9.48 -7.08
CA LEU A 40 1.09 -9.42 -7.58
C LEU A 40 1.94 -8.36 -6.86
N ALA A 41 3.26 -8.48 -7.00
CA ALA A 41 4.21 -7.49 -6.52
C ALA A 41 3.94 -6.11 -7.14
N ALA A 42 4.10 -5.04 -6.35
CA ALA A 42 3.75 -3.67 -6.73
C ALA A 42 4.35 -3.23 -8.08
N LEU A 43 5.60 -3.61 -8.37
CA LEU A 43 6.27 -3.28 -9.62
C LEU A 43 5.60 -3.93 -10.84
N ALA A 44 5.17 -5.19 -10.72
CA ALA A 44 4.48 -5.90 -11.79
C ALA A 44 3.07 -5.33 -12.05
N VAL A 45 2.42 -4.79 -11.01
CA VAL A 45 1.12 -4.13 -11.13
C VAL A 45 1.22 -2.87 -11.98
N ILE A 46 2.25 -2.04 -11.75
CA ILE A 46 2.48 -0.80 -12.53
C ILE A 46 2.65 -1.12 -14.02
N TYR A 47 3.51 -2.10 -14.36
CA TYR A 47 3.73 -2.50 -15.75
C TYR A 47 2.45 -3.00 -16.42
N ARG A 48 1.67 -3.85 -15.73
CA ARG A 48 0.38 -4.35 -16.24
C ARG A 48 -0.65 -3.25 -16.43
N PHE A 49 -0.65 -2.24 -15.56
CA PHE A 49 -1.56 -1.10 -15.67
C PHE A 49 -1.32 -0.34 -16.97
N PHE A 50 -0.07 -0.02 -17.32
CA PHE A 50 0.24 0.64 -18.59
C PHE A 50 -0.22 -0.18 -19.81
N ILE A 51 0.01 -1.49 -19.80
CA ILE A 51 -0.47 -2.38 -20.87
C ILE A 51 -2.00 -2.33 -20.94
N ALA A 52 -2.70 -2.45 -19.80
CA ALA A 52 -4.15 -2.43 -19.76
C ALA A 52 -4.73 -1.12 -20.32
N VAL A 53 -4.12 0.03 -20.01
CA VAL A 53 -4.54 1.34 -20.54
C VAL A 53 -4.43 1.37 -22.07
N VAL A 54 -3.34 0.88 -22.65
CA VAL A 54 -3.17 0.82 -24.12
C VAL A 54 -4.26 -0.06 -24.76
N PHE A 55 -4.54 -1.23 -24.18
CA PHE A 55 -5.61 -2.12 -24.64
C PHE A 55 -7.00 -1.46 -24.56
N VAL A 56 -7.27 -0.66 -23.53
CA VAL A 56 -8.53 0.05 -23.36
C VAL A 56 -8.66 1.20 -24.38
N ILE A 57 -7.60 1.97 -24.63
CA ILE A 57 -7.61 3.05 -25.62
C ILE A 57 -7.88 2.48 -27.02
N ILE A 58 -7.09 1.50 -27.45
CA ILE A 58 -7.25 0.83 -28.75
C ILE A 58 -8.64 0.19 -28.83
N GLY A 59 -9.04 -0.55 -27.80
CA GLY A 59 -10.34 -1.22 -27.72
C GLY A 59 -11.51 -0.25 -27.87
N THR A 60 -11.43 0.94 -27.27
CA THR A 60 -12.49 1.97 -27.35
C THR A 60 -12.64 2.50 -28.78
N TYR A 61 -11.55 2.80 -29.48
CA TYR A 61 -11.62 3.22 -30.88
C TYR A 61 -12.19 2.12 -31.78
N LEU A 62 -11.70 0.88 -31.65
CA LEU A 62 -12.22 -0.26 -32.41
C LEU A 62 -13.69 -0.54 -32.08
N PHE A 63 -14.12 -0.31 -30.85
CA PHE A 63 -15.50 -0.48 -30.42
C PHE A 63 -16.44 0.48 -31.17
N TYR A 64 -16.14 1.78 -31.19
CA TYR A 64 -16.98 2.76 -31.88
C TYR A 64 -16.93 2.60 -33.42
N ILE A 65 -15.76 2.32 -33.97
CA ILE A 65 -15.57 2.23 -35.42
C ILE A 65 -16.13 0.90 -35.99
N SER A 66 -15.85 -0.23 -35.34
CA SER A 66 -16.14 -1.56 -35.88
C SER A 66 -17.29 -2.27 -35.18
N PHE A 67 -17.28 -2.35 -33.84
CA PHE A 67 -18.31 -3.07 -33.11
C PHE A 67 -19.67 -2.40 -33.21
N LEU A 68 -19.73 -1.08 -33.03
CA LEU A 68 -20.99 -0.34 -33.03
C LEU A 68 -21.63 -0.30 -34.42
N THR A 69 -20.82 -0.18 -35.48
CA THR A 69 -21.29 -0.26 -36.87
C THR A 69 -21.77 -1.68 -37.22
N TRP A 70 -21.06 -2.72 -36.79
CA TRP A 70 -21.51 -4.12 -36.93
C TRP A 70 -22.82 -4.39 -36.17
N TYR A 71 -22.93 -3.93 -34.93
CA TYR A 71 -24.12 -4.11 -34.08
C TYR A 71 -25.36 -3.45 -34.70
N LEU A 72 -25.21 -2.23 -35.23
CA LEU A 72 -26.30 -1.55 -35.92
C LEU A 72 -26.71 -2.26 -37.20
N LYS A 73 -25.77 -2.82 -37.97
CA LYS A 73 -26.08 -3.66 -39.14
C LYS A 73 -26.76 -4.97 -38.77
N TYR A 74 -26.33 -5.62 -37.69
CA TYR A 74 -26.97 -6.81 -37.16
C TYR A 74 -28.44 -6.53 -36.79
N LYS A 75 -28.71 -5.42 -36.10
CA LYS A 75 -30.09 -4.98 -35.80
C LYS A 75 -30.89 -4.62 -37.05
N LYS A 76 -30.28 -3.97 -38.05
CA LYS A 76 -30.92 -3.70 -39.35
C LYS A 76 -31.36 -5.00 -40.05
N ASN A 77 -30.59 -6.09 -39.91
CA ASN A 77 -30.90 -7.37 -40.54
C ASN A 77 -32.02 -8.16 -39.84
N GLN A 78 -32.39 -7.80 -38.60
CA GLN A 78 -33.49 -8.42 -37.87
C GLN A 78 -34.85 -7.85 -38.33
N LYS A 79 -35.53 -8.58 -39.23
CA LYS A 79 -36.78 -8.14 -39.86
C LYS A 79 -37.88 -7.75 -38.86
N ALA A 80 -38.01 -8.47 -37.74
CA ALA A 80 -39.01 -8.20 -36.70
C ALA A 80 -38.80 -6.86 -35.97
N TYR A 81 -37.57 -6.34 -35.95
CA TYR A 81 -37.22 -5.07 -35.31
C TYR A 81 -37.17 -3.92 -36.32
N PHE A 82 -36.57 -4.14 -37.48
CA PHE A 82 -36.29 -3.08 -38.45
C PHE A 82 -37.53 -2.59 -39.23
N TYR A 83 -38.52 -3.44 -39.50
CA TYR A 83 -39.71 -3.07 -40.29
C TYR A 83 -40.80 -2.36 -39.48
N LYS A 84 -40.57 -2.07 -38.19
CA LYS A 84 -41.43 -1.18 -37.43
C LYS A 84 -41.17 0.28 -37.86
N PRO A 85 -42.21 1.08 -38.16
CA PRO A 85 -42.06 2.45 -38.68
C PRO A 85 -41.15 3.33 -37.82
N GLU A 86 -41.24 3.17 -36.49
CA GLU A 86 -40.46 3.90 -35.49
C GLU A 86 -38.94 3.61 -35.55
N HIS A 87 -38.56 2.35 -35.85
CA HIS A 87 -37.16 1.90 -35.79
C HIS A 87 -36.44 1.99 -37.13
N PHE A 88 -37.17 1.93 -38.24
CA PHE A 88 -36.62 1.97 -39.61
C PHE A 88 -35.84 3.27 -39.89
N VAL A 89 -36.46 4.42 -39.62
CA VAL A 89 -35.89 5.75 -39.87
C VAL A 89 -34.71 6.02 -38.93
N SER A 90 -34.89 5.71 -37.64
CA SER A 90 -33.85 5.92 -36.62
C SER A 90 -32.60 5.07 -36.86
N THR A 91 -32.76 3.78 -37.16
CA THR A 91 -31.62 2.87 -37.34
C THR A 91 -30.80 3.23 -38.58
N SER A 92 -31.48 3.58 -39.68
CA SER A 92 -30.81 3.97 -40.92
C SER A 92 -30.00 5.26 -40.75
N GLN A 93 -30.57 6.29 -40.10
CA GLN A 93 -29.85 7.54 -39.82
C GLN A 93 -28.68 7.35 -38.85
N MET A 94 -28.82 6.48 -37.83
CA MET A 94 -27.73 6.20 -36.86
C MET A 94 -26.51 5.54 -37.51
N ILE A 95 -26.69 4.64 -38.50
CA ILE A 95 -25.58 3.99 -39.20
C ILE A 95 -24.72 5.00 -39.96
N PHE A 96 -25.34 5.93 -40.69
CA PHE A 96 -24.63 6.98 -41.43
C PHE A 96 -23.95 7.98 -40.48
N ARG A 97 -24.61 8.37 -39.39
CA ARG A 97 -24.03 9.25 -38.36
C ARG A 97 -22.85 8.60 -37.62
N MET A 98 -22.90 7.29 -37.38
CA MET A 98 -21.77 6.55 -36.79
C MET A 98 -20.55 6.53 -37.72
N LYS A 99 -20.73 6.40 -39.03
CA LYS A 99 -19.61 6.44 -39.99
C LYS A 99 -18.85 7.77 -39.93
N GLN A 100 -19.57 8.89 -39.85
CA GLN A 100 -18.97 10.23 -39.86
C GLN A 100 -18.43 10.64 -38.47
N ASN A 101 -19.06 10.19 -37.37
CA ASN A 101 -18.78 10.70 -36.01
C ASN A 101 -18.23 9.68 -35.01
N ALA A 102 -17.97 8.42 -35.39
CA ALA A 102 -17.49 7.38 -34.46
C ALA A 102 -16.19 7.76 -33.73
N VAL A 103 -15.23 8.38 -34.43
CA VAL A 103 -13.96 8.84 -33.83
C VAL A 103 -14.21 9.96 -32.80
N GLY A 104 -15.13 10.87 -33.11
CA GLY A 104 -15.54 11.94 -32.19
C GLY A 104 -16.16 11.39 -30.91
N LEU A 105 -17.08 10.42 -31.03
CA LEU A 105 -17.67 9.76 -29.86
C LEU A 105 -16.62 9.02 -29.03
N ALA A 106 -15.68 8.32 -29.66
CA ALA A 106 -14.59 7.66 -28.96
C ALA A 106 -13.75 8.67 -28.14
N ASN A 107 -13.40 9.82 -28.74
CA ASN A 107 -12.65 10.88 -28.04
C ASN A 107 -13.43 11.43 -26.84
N ILE A 108 -14.72 11.72 -26.99
CA ILE A 108 -15.57 12.20 -25.87
C ILE A 108 -15.58 11.17 -24.74
N THR A 109 -15.71 9.88 -25.07
CA THR A 109 -15.71 8.83 -24.04
C THR A 109 -14.36 8.68 -23.35
N LEU A 110 -13.25 8.79 -24.07
CA LEU A 110 -11.92 8.77 -23.47
C LEU A 110 -11.70 9.97 -22.55
N LEU A 111 -12.12 11.17 -22.97
CA LEU A 111 -12.05 12.36 -22.12
C LEU A 111 -12.89 12.19 -20.84
N ALA A 112 -14.12 11.70 -20.96
CA ALA A 112 -14.98 11.45 -19.80
C ALA A 112 -14.37 10.42 -18.84
N VAL A 113 -13.85 9.30 -19.36
CA VAL A 113 -13.19 8.27 -18.55
C VAL A 113 -11.94 8.81 -17.86
N MET A 114 -11.13 9.63 -18.54
CA MET A 114 -9.98 10.29 -17.93
C MET A 114 -10.39 11.19 -16.75
N THR A 115 -11.47 11.96 -16.90
CA THR A 115 -12.02 12.77 -15.80
C THR A 115 -12.46 11.90 -14.61
N PHE A 116 -13.16 10.79 -14.86
CA PHE A 116 -13.55 9.86 -13.80
C PHE A 116 -12.33 9.22 -13.11
N ILE A 117 -11.31 8.81 -13.89
CA ILE A 117 -10.06 8.25 -13.34
C ILE A 117 -9.37 9.28 -12.45
N ALA A 118 -9.30 10.55 -12.86
CA ALA A 118 -8.70 11.61 -12.06
C ALA A 118 -9.43 11.77 -10.72
N ILE A 119 -10.76 11.92 -10.74
CA ILE A 119 -11.58 12.06 -9.52
C ILE A 119 -11.43 10.85 -8.59
N ALA A 120 -11.52 9.64 -9.15
CA ALA A 120 -11.40 8.40 -8.37
C ALA A 120 -10.00 8.26 -7.75
N THR A 121 -8.94 8.56 -8.51
CA THR A 121 -7.55 8.49 -8.03
C THR A 121 -7.29 9.53 -6.95
N THR A 122 -7.74 10.78 -7.13
CA THR A 122 -7.60 11.83 -6.12
C THR A 122 -8.33 11.47 -4.83
N THR A 123 -9.56 10.95 -4.93
CA THR A 123 -10.36 10.55 -3.76
C THR A 123 -9.73 9.37 -3.03
N ALA A 124 -9.26 8.37 -3.78
CA ALA A 124 -8.58 7.20 -3.22
C ALA A 124 -7.25 7.59 -2.55
N LEU A 125 -6.47 8.46 -3.18
CA LEU A 125 -5.20 8.94 -2.63
C LEU A 125 -5.42 9.76 -1.37
N TYR A 126 -6.37 10.69 -1.38
CA TYR A 126 -6.70 11.50 -0.20
C TYR A 126 -7.14 10.64 0.98
N SER A 127 -8.08 9.71 0.73
CA SER A 127 -8.58 8.80 1.77
C SER A 127 -7.48 7.88 2.29
N ASN A 128 -6.57 7.43 1.42
CA ASN A 128 -5.42 6.64 1.82
C ASN A 128 -4.46 7.44 2.70
N ILE A 129 -4.09 8.66 2.29
CA ILE A 129 -3.21 9.53 3.08
C ILE A 129 -3.81 9.82 4.47
N ASP A 130 -5.10 10.17 4.54
CA ASP A 130 -5.79 10.41 5.82
C ASP A 130 -5.76 9.17 6.72
N TYR A 131 -6.04 7.99 6.15
CA TYR A 131 -5.96 6.72 6.87
C TYR A 131 -4.54 6.43 7.38
N GLN A 132 -3.53 6.54 6.51
CA GLN A 132 -2.13 6.30 6.88
C GLN A 132 -1.66 7.30 7.94
N THR A 133 -2.03 8.58 7.82
CA THR A 133 -1.68 9.61 8.81
C THR A 133 -2.27 9.28 10.17
N LYS A 134 -3.55 8.87 10.24
CA LYS A 134 -4.18 8.44 11.51
C LYS A 134 -3.50 7.23 12.13
N MET A 135 -3.01 6.29 11.32
CA MET A 135 -2.28 5.12 11.82
C MET A 135 -0.85 5.45 12.27
N ILE A 136 -0.15 6.35 11.57
CA ILE A 136 1.24 6.73 11.89
C ILE A 136 1.29 7.72 13.05
N PHE A 137 0.26 8.56 13.20
CA PHE A 137 0.13 9.60 14.23
C PHE A 137 -1.18 9.42 15.01
N PRO A 138 -1.28 8.39 15.89
CA PRO A 138 -2.44 8.22 16.77
C PRO A 138 -2.66 9.40 17.74
N LYS A 139 -1.66 10.27 17.92
CA LYS A 139 -1.76 11.53 18.66
C LYS A 139 -1.08 12.66 17.88
N ASN A 140 -1.37 13.91 18.28
CA ASN A 140 -0.90 15.14 17.65
C ASN A 140 0.62 15.27 17.50
N THR A 141 1.39 14.63 18.38
CA THR A 141 2.85 14.69 18.33
C THR A 141 3.44 13.30 18.50
N LYS A 142 4.38 12.95 17.61
CA LYS A 142 5.26 11.79 17.70
C LYS A 142 6.71 12.25 17.87
N VAL A 143 7.38 11.77 18.90
CA VAL A 143 8.84 11.97 19.07
C VAL A 143 9.50 10.61 19.25
N THR A 144 10.64 10.42 18.59
CA THR A 144 11.41 9.19 18.68
C THR A 144 12.76 9.49 19.32
N LEU A 145 13.04 8.82 20.45
CA LEU A 145 14.34 8.84 21.11
C LEU A 145 15.10 7.58 20.73
N ILE A 146 16.37 7.72 20.35
CA ILE A 146 17.25 6.59 20.05
C ILE A 146 18.23 6.44 21.22
N GLY A 147 18.44 5.20 21.69
CA GLY A 147 19.32 4.94 22.83
C GLY A 147 19.90 3.53 22.80
N LYS A 148 20.92 3.28 23.61
CA LYS A 148 21.59 1.96 23.65
C LYS A 148 20.82 0.96 24.52
N ASN A 149 20.11 1.43 25.54
CA ASN A 149 19.35 0.59 26.48
C ASN A 149 18.14 1.33 27.08
N GLU A 150 17.26 0.59 27.73
CA GLU A 150 15.98 1.13 28.24
C GLU A 150 16.20 2.14 29.36
N LYS A 151 17.27 2.00 30.16
CA LYS A 151 17.60 2.93 31.24
C LYS A 151 18.01 4.31 30.70
N GLU A 152 18.79 4.33 29.63
CA GLU A 152 19.19 5.56 28.93
C GLU A 152 17.98 6.23 28.28
N LEU A 153 17.12 5.45 27.61
CA LEU A 153 15.88 5.97 27.01
C LEU A 153 14.94 6.56 28.06
N GLN A 154 14.76 5.87 29.20
CA GLN A 154 13.95 6.38 30.31
C GLN A 154 14.53 7.67 30.89
N LYS A 155 15.85 7.72 31.11
CA LYS A 155 16.53 8.94 31.59
C LYS A 155 16.35 10.11 30.63
N ASN A 156 16.52 9.87 29.33
CA ASN A 156 16.36 10.90 28.30
C ASN A 156 14.91 11.37 28.21
N PHE A 157 13.95 10.45 28.36
CA PHE A 157 12.53 10.78 28.42
C PHE A 157 12.21 11.67 29.63
N ASP A 158 12.69 11.32 30.82
CA ASP A 158 12.44 12.08 32.04
C ASP A 158 13.05 13.50 31.94
N GLN A 159 14.25 13.61 31.37
CA GLN A 159 14.94 14.89 31.19
C GLN A 159 14.32 15.77 30.10
N ALA A 160 13.85 15.19 28.99
CA ALA A 160 13.33 15.95 27.85
C ALA A 160 11.84 16.26 27.96
N PHE A 161 11.04 15.41 28.60
CA PHE A 161 9.58 15.54 28.65
C PHE A 161 9.06 15.81 30.05
N ILE A 162 9.38 14.95 31.02
CA ILE A 162 8.76 15.03 32.36
C ILE A 162 9.18 16.31 33.09
N LYS A 163 10.48 16.58 33.19
CA LYS A 163 11.00 17.77 33.89
C LYS A 163 10.60 19.09 33.23
N PRO A 164 10.76 19.28 31.90
CA PRO A 164 10.48 20.57 31.28
C PRO A 164 8.99 20.86 31.11
N LEU A 165 8.16 19.82 30.93
CA LEU A 165 6.71 19.99 30.74
C LEU A 165 5.93 19.98 32.06
N ASN A 166 6.55 19.54 33.17
CA ASN A 166 5.89 19.34 34.47
C ASN A 166 4.61 18.50 34.36
N ARG A 167 4.70 17.37 33.64
CA ARG A 167 3.58 16.45 33.36
C ARG A 167 3.87 15.06 33.90
N GLN A 168 2.81 14.26 34.05
CA GLN A 168 2.94 12.87 34.50
C GLN A 168 3.22 11.95 33.32
N ALA A 169 3.97 10.86 33.54
CA ALA A 169 4.28 9.89 32.49
C ALA A 169 3.04 9.30 31.80
N LYS A 170 1.92 9.18 32.54
CA LYS A 170 0.62 8.68 32.01
C LYS A 170 0.02 9.55 30.90
N ASP A 171 0.43 10.82 30.81
CA ASP A 171 -0.07 11.73 29.77
C ASP A 171 0.55 11.40 28.40
N PHE A 172 1.61 10.58 28.39
CA PHE A 172 2.34 10.13 27.22
C PHE A 172 2.06 8.65 26.94
N THR A 173 1.85 8.30 25.68
CA THR A 173 1.89 6.89 25.25
C THR A 173 3.30 6.60 24.76
N ARG A 174 4.04 5.80 25.52
CA ARG A 174 5.43 5.44 25.24
C ARG A 174 5.54 3.94 25.02
N TYR A 175 6.35 3.55 24.04
CA TYR A 175 6.79 2.16 23.86
C TYR A 175 8.23 2.16 23.35
N THR A 176 8.92 1.04 23.57
CA THR A 176 10.25 0.81 23.01
C THR A 176 10.20 -0.31 21.98
N SER A 177 10.86 -0.11 20.85
CA SER A 177 11.02 -1.13 19.82
C SER A 177 12.40 -1.08 19.18
N ALA A 178 12.81 -2.20 18.57
CA ALA A 178 14.01 -2.26 17.77
C ALA A 178 13.70 -2.94 16.43
N MET A 179 14.38 -2.52 15.38
CA MET A 179 14.17 -3.03 14.03
C MET A 179 15.26 -4.06 13.71
N ILE A 180 14.86 -5.31 13.49
CA ILE A 180 15.73 -6.42 13.10
C ILE A 180 15.27 -6.99 11.75
N ASN A 181 16.21 -7.31 10.89
CA ASN A 181 15.91 -7.75 9.53
C ASN A 181 16.23 -9.23 9.41
N PHE A 182 15.28 -10.04 8.94
CA PHE A 182 15.51 -11.46 8.68
C PHE A 182 14.60 -11.97 7.58
N PRO A 183 15.01 -13.04 6.85
CA PRO A 183 14.17 -13.63 5.82
C PRO A 183 12.95 -14.33 6.43
N LEU A 184 11.78 -14.16 5.81
CA LEU A 184 10.59 -14.95 6.14
C LEU A 184 10.47 -16.18 5.24
N GLY A 185 10.46 -17.36 5.87
CA GLY A 185 10.11 -18.62 5.22
C GLY A 185 8.62 -18.75 4.90
N LYS A 186 8.26 -19.76 4.11
CA LYS A 186 6.85 -20.10 3.78
C LYS A 186 6.29 -21.28 4.60
N GLY A 187 7.12 -21.91 5.45
CA GLY A 187 6.78 -23.09 6.24
C GLY A 187 6.11 -22.76 7.59
N LYS A 188 5.78 -23.80 8.35
CA LYS A 188 5.31 -23.69 9.75
C LYS A 188 6.45 -23.49 10.74
N GLU A 189 7.69 -23.73 10.31
CA GLU A 189 8.88 -23.51 11.11
C GLU A 189 9.86 -22.65 10.33
N MET A 190 10.60 -21.81 11.03
CA MET A 190 11.60 -20.92 10.46
C MET A 190 12.86 -20.97 11.30
N THR A 191 14.01 -21.02 10.63
CA THR A 191 15.32 -20.87 11.27
C THR A 191 16.05 -19.71 10.60
N VAL A 192 16.46 -18.73 11.40
CA VAL A 192 17.26 -17.59 10.97
C VAL A 192 18.69 -17.81 11.48
N THR A 193 19.62 -17.94 10.54
CA THR A 193 21.03 -18.20 10.79
C THR A 193 21.89 -16.93 10.64
N GLU A 194 23.13 -16.98 11.10
CA GLU A 194 24.05 -15.84 10.95
C GLU A 194 24.38 -15.55 9.47
N THR A 195 24.39 -16.57 8.63
CA THR A 195 24.60 -16.44 7.18
C THR A 195 23.47 -15.68 6.51
N ASP A 196 22.23 -15.87 6.97
CA ASP A 196 21.06 -15.15 6.45
C ASP A 196 21.12 -13.64 6.75
N LEU A 197 21.73 -13.27 7.88
CA LEU A 197 21.91 -11.87 8.26
C LEU A 197 23.08 -11.21 7.52
N LYS A 198 24.15 -11.96 7.24
CA LYS A 198 25.32 -11.45 6.51
C LYS A 198 25.06 -11.32 5.01
N ASN A 199 24.26 -12.22 4.44
CA ASN A 199 23.92 -12.27 3.02
C ASN A 199 22.40 -12.23 2.82
N PRO A 200 21.74 -11.08 3.06
CA PRO A 200 20.29 -10.99 3.02
C PRO A 200 19.76 -11.20 1.59
N ASN A 201 18.80 -12.10 1.44
CA ASN A 201 18.03 -12.23 0.21
C ASN A 201 16.88 -11.22 0.22
N TYR A 202 16.98 -10.18 -0.61
CA TYR A 202 15.98 -9.10 -0.69
C TYR A 202 14.59 -9.57 -1.15
N GLY A 203 14.47 -10.75 -1.77
CA GLY A 203 13.19 -11.30 -2.21
C GLY A 203 12.27 -11.76 -1.08
N ASN A 204 12.83 -12.17 0.06
CA ASN A 204 12.08 -12.61 1.24
C ASN A 204 12.45 -11.88 2.54
N LEU A 205 13.22 -10.80 2.44
CA LEU A 205 13.61 -9.97 3.57
C LEU A 205 12.38 -9.31 4.21
N SER A 206 12.30 -9.41 5.54
CA SER A 206 11.30 -8.74 6.35
C SER A 206 11.97 -7.80 7.35
N TYR A 207 11.37 -6.64 7.50
CA TYR A 207 11.78 -5.61 8.43
C TYR A 207 10.93 -5.75 9.70
N SER A 208 11.51 -6.37 10.72
CA SER A 208 10.77 -6.88 11.86
C SER A 208 10.95 -5.99 13.07
N TYR A 209 9.86 -5.51 13.65
CA TYR A 209 9.87 -4.76 14.89
C TYR A 209 9.80 -5.72 16.07
N LEU A 210 10.87 -5.74 16.86
CA LEU A 210 10.90 -6.38 18.16
C LEU A 210 10.26 -5.44 19.19
N ILE A 211 9.33 -5.93 19.99
CA ILE A 211 8.61 -5.17 21.02
C ILE A 211 8.31 -6.07 22.24
N THR A 212 8.26 -5.49 23.44
CA THR A 212 7.85 -6.23 24.64
C THR A 212 6.34 -6.38 24.73
N ALA A 213 5.84 -7.39 25.43
CA ALA A 213 4.41 -7.60 25.64
C ALA A 213 3.74 -6.44 26.38
N ASP A 214 4.47 -5.77 27.28
CA ASP A 214 3.97 -4.61 28.03
C ASP A 214 3.82 -3.38 27.14
N ASP A 215 4.83 -3.09 26.32
CA ASP A 215 4.78 -2.03 25.31
C ASP A 215 3.71 -2.29 24.24
N PHE A 216 3.57 -3.55 23.84
CA PHE A 216 2.55 -3.98 22.88
C PHE A 216 1.13 -3.72 23.41
N LYS A 217 0.88 -3.99 24.69
CA LYS A 217 -0.38 -3.64 25.37
C LYS A 217 -0.54 -2.13 25.56
N ALA A 218 0.55 -1.39 25.82
CA ALA A 218 0.52 0.07 25.96
C ALA A 218 0.08 0.78 24.67
N LEU A 219 0.29 0.14 23.51
CA LEU A 219 -0.22 0.56 22.21
C LEU A 219 -1.71 0.22 21.96
N GLY A 220 -2.39 -0.35 22.96
CA GLY A 220 -3.79 -0.74 22.88
C GLY A 220 -4.04 -2.12 22.24
N ASN A 221 -2.99 -2.90 21.99
CA ASN A 221 -3.14 -4.25 21.46
C ASN A 221 -3.53 -5.25 22.57
N GLN A 222 -4.22 -6.32 22.18
CA GLN A 222 -4.48 -7.45 23.05
C GLN A 222 -3.33 -8.45 22.98
N ALA A 223 -2.81 -8.85 24.14
CA ALA A 223 -1.71 -9.80 24.24
C ALA A 223 -2.01 -10.82 25.35
N PRO A 224 -2.04 -12.13 25.06
CA PRO A 224 -2.14 -13.14 26.12
C PRO A 224 -0.85 -13.17 26.96
N ALA A 225 -0.92 -13.74 28.16
CA ALA A 225 0.27 -13.95 28.99
C ALA A 225 1.28 -14.86 28.27
N LEU A 226 2.53 -14.40 28.12
CA LEU A 226 3.61 -15.13 27.44
C LEU A 226 4.57 -15.80 28.42
N LYS A 227 5.08 -16.98 28.06
CA LYS A 227 6.27 -17.59 28.66
C LYS A 227 7.55 -17.01 28.02
N GLN A 228 8.72 -17.25 28.61
CA GLN A 228 9.99 -16.65 28.14
C GLN A 228 10.41 -17.15 26.74
N ASP A 229 10.01 -18.37 26.42
CA ASP A 229 10.20 -19.10 25.16
C ASP A 229 9.04 -18.92 24.18
N GLN A 230 8.05 -18.08 24.51
CA GLN A 230 6.87 -17.84 23.67
C GLN A 230 6.87 -16.43 23.08
N ILE A 231 6.44 -16.33 21.82
CA ILE A 231 6.30 -15.07 21.11
C ILE A 231 4.93 -14.95 20.44
N LEU A 232 4.50 -13.71 20.18
CA LEU A 232 3.46 -13.42 19.21
C LEU A 232 4.12 -12.92 17.93
N PHE A 233 3.59 -13.32 16.79
CA PHE A 233 4.16 -12.96 15.50
C PHE A 233 3.09 -12.35 14.59
N TYR A 234 3.41 -11.22 13.98
CA TYR A 234 2.58 -10.56 12.97
C TYR A 234 3.37 -10.44 11.67
N LYS A 235 2.70 -10.60 10.53
CA LYS A 235 3.22 -10.20 9.22
C LYS A 235 2.15 -9.47 8.44
N GLN A 236 2.52 -8.41 7.73
CA GLN A 236 1.54 -7.60 6.98
C GLN A 236 1.01 -8.30 5.72
N LYS A 237 1.88 -8.99 4.96
CA LYS A 237 1.51 -9.57 3.66
C LYS A 237 1.30 -11.06 3.73
N GLY A 238 0.04 -11.48 3.72
CA GLY A 238 -0.40 -12.89 3.74
C GLY A 238 -0.45 -13.47 5.14
N ASP A 239 -0.95 -14.70 5.27
CA ASP A 239 -1.10 -15.33 6.58
C ASP A 239 0.20 -15.97 7.07
N SER A 240 0.53 -15.75 8.33
CA SER A 240 1.57 -16.50 9.01
C SER A 240 0.99 -17.76 9.63
N GLN A 241 1.67 -18.90 9.47
CA GLN A 241 1.31 -20.17 10.11
C GLN A 241 2.46 -20.73 10.93
N PHE A 242 3.38 -19.87 11.38
CA PHE A 242 4.53 -20.30 12.17
C PHE A 242 4.05 -20.89 13.49
N LYS A 243 4.57 -22.07 13.81
CA LYS A 243 4.47 -22.72 15.11
C LYS A 243 5.76 -22.54 15.91
N LYS A 244 6.90 -22.54 15.24
CA LYS A 244 8.23 -22.36 15.83
C LYS A 244 9.08 -21.42 14.99
N ILE A 245 9.78 -20.51 15.65
CA ILE A 245 10.76 -19.62 15.03
C ILE A 245 12.06 -19.71 15.82
N THR A 246 13.12 -20.16 15.16
CA THR A 246 14.48 -20.20 15.70
C THR A 246 15.22 -18.96 15.24
N LEU A 247 15.35 -17.97 16.11
CA LEU A 247 16.10 -16.73 15.84
C LEU A 247 17.51 -16.86 16.43
N LEU A 248 18.54 -16.90 15.58
CA LEU A 248 19.95 -16.83 15.98
C LEU A 248 20.34 -17.88 17.04
N GLY A 249 19.86 -19.12 16.84
CA GLY A 249 20.10 -20.25 17.73
C GLY A 249 19.17 -20.32 18.96
N GLN A 250 18.19 -19.42 19.09
CA GLN A 250 17.16 -19.48 20.12
C GLN A 250 15.81 -19.83 19.52
N THR A 251 15.23 -20.94 19.98
CA THR A 251 13.93 -21.41 19.53
C THR A 251 12.81 -20.80 20.36
N PHE A 252 11.83 -20.22 19.67
CA PHE A 252 10.62 -19.67 20.27
C PHE A 252 9.38 -20.37 19.71
N ASP A 253 8.45 -20.71 20.59
CA ASP A 253 7.12 -21.18 20.22
C ASP A 253 6.22 -19.97 19.89
N VAL A 254 5.63 -19.99 18.71
CA VAL A 254 4.68 -18.95 18.30
C VAL A 254 3.33 -19.27 18.91
N LYS A 255 2.98 -18.55 19.97
CA LYS A 255 1.71 -18.73 20.68
C LYS A 255 0.53 -18.31 19.81
N GLU A 256 0.69 -17.21 19.07
CA GLU A 256 -0.35 -16.67 18.21
C GLU A 256 0.25 -15.98 16.98
N ASN A 257 -0.37 -16.22 15.83
CA ASN A 257 -0.10 -15.49 14.59
C ASN A 257 -1.14 -14.38 14.47
N LEU A 258 -0.73 -13.16 14.79
CA LEU A 258 -1.58 -11.99 14.77
C LEU A 258 -1.95 -11.62 13.34
N LYS A 259 -3.24 -11.29 13.13
CA LYS A 259 -3.76 -10.82 11.84
C LYS A 259 -3.67 -9.30 11.68
N SER A 260 -3.68 -8.57 12.78
CA SER A 260 -3.63 -7.11 12.81
C SER A 260 -2.85 -6.64 14.02
N VAL A 261 -2.18 -5.48 13.89
CA VAL A 261 -1.44 -4.85 14.95
C VAL A 261 -1.58 -3.33 14.89
N SER A 262 -1.73 -2.70 16.05
CA SER A 262 -1.54 -1.27 16.26
C SER A 262 -0.06 -1.01 16.55
N HIS A 263 0.72 -0.80 15.48
CA HIS A 263 2.13 -0.40 15.56
C HIS A 263 2.44 0.55 14.39
N PRO A 264 2.54 1.87 14.64
CA PRO A 264 2.67 2.92 13.62
C PRO A 264 3.76 2.65 12.57
N GLU A 265 4.89 2.09 12.97
CA GLU A 265 6.03 1.82 12.10
C GLU A 265 5.78 0.68 11.10
N THR A 266 4.76 -0.16 11.31
CA THR A 266 4.37 -1.18 10.32
C THR A 266 3.65 -0.60 9.10
N VAL A 267 3.23 0.66 9.16
CA VAL A 267 2.42 1.27 8.10
C VAL A 267 3.29 1.72 6.91
N ASN A 268 4.45 2.29 7.21
CA ASN A 268 5.37 2.89 6.23
C ASN A 268 6.58 2.01 5.90
N THR A 269 6.68 0.83 6.50
CA THR A 269 7.81 -0.08 6.32
C THR A 269 7.52 -1.12 5.25
N TYR A 270 8.50 -1.38 4.38
CA TYR A 270 8.38 -2.41 3.36
C TYR A 270 8.40 -3.80 4.01
N ASN A 271 7.43 -4.66 3.72
CA ASN A 271 7.30 -6.01 4.31
C ASN A 271 7.56 -6.04 5.84
N PRO A 272 6.72 -5.34 6.63
CA PRO A 272 6.89 -5.30 8.07
C PRO A 272 6.35 -6.58 8.72
N SER A 273 7.03 -6.98 9.79
CA SER A 273 6.55 -7.95 10.75
C SER A 273 6.74 -7.41 12.17
N VAL A 274 6.04 -7.99 13.13
CA VAL A 274 6.21 -7.65 14.55
C VAL A 274 6.45 -8.93 15.33
N VAL A 275 7.49 -8.93 16.16
CA VAL A 275 7.84 -10.01 17.08
C VAL A 275 7.62 -9.48 18.49
N VAL A 276 6.59 -10.00 19.17
CA VAL A 276 6.29 -9.64 20.56
C VAL A 276 6.92 -10.65 21.50
N VAL A 277 7.82 -10.19 22.35
CA VAL A 277 8.50 -11.01 23.37
C VAL A 277 7.98 -10.72 24.77
N LYS A 278 8.14 -11.68 25.69
CA LYS A 278 7.61 -11.54 27.05
C LYS A 278 8.08 -10.29 27.80
N ASN A 279 9.38 -10.01 27.80
CA ASN A 279 9.98 -8.97 28.65
C ASN A 279 11.29 -8.41 28.08
N GLN A 280 11.82 -7.38 28.73
CA GLN A 280 13.06 -6.71 28.34
C GLN A 280 14.28 -7.64 28.33
N LEU A 281 14.34 -8.67 29.20
CA LEU A 281 15.46 -9.62 29.23
C LEU A 281 15.58 -10.41 27.92
N VAL A 282 14.45 -10.90 27.39
CA VAL A 282 14.43 -11.61 26.10
C VAL A 282 14.71 -10.64 24.95
N PHE A 283 14.15 -9.43 25.03
CA PHE A 283 14.38 -8.36 24.06
C PHE A 283 15.89 -8.04 23.90
N ASP A 284 16.56 -7.71 25.01
CA ASP A 284 17.97 -7.32 25.02
C ASP A 284 18.86 -8.48 24.55
N LYS A 285 18.51 -9.72 24.90
CA LYS A 285 19.26 -10.92 24.49
C LYS A 285 19.24 -11.11 22.98
N ILE A 286 18.07 -10.95 22.33
CA ILE A 286 17.93 -11.03 20.88
C ILE A 286 18.69 -9.87 20.21
N LEU A 287 18.47 -8.65 20.69
CA LEU A 287 19.08 -7.46 20.12
C LEU A 287 20.61 -7.49 20.20
N LYS A 288 21.18 -7.91 21.34
CA LYS A 288 22.62 -8.06 21.53
C LYS A 288 23.20 -9.12 20.60
N ARG A 289 22.54 -10.28 20.44
CA ARG A 289 23.01 -11.32 19.53
C ARG A 289 22.96 -10.87 18.07
N TYR A 290 21.88 -10.19 17.70
CA TYR A 290 21.73 -9.62 16.35
C TYR A 290 22.85 -8.61 16.05
N GLY A 291 23.09 -7.66 16.96
CA GLY A 291 24.13 -6.63 16.81
C GLY A 291 25.57 -7.16 16.78
N GLN A 292 25.83 -8.37 17.32
CA GLN A 292 27.14 -9.04 17.19
C GLN A 292 27.40 -9.60 15.79
N ILE A 293 26.34 -9.89 15.04
CA ILE A 293 26.42 -10.54 13.73
C ILE A 293 26.38 -9.50 12.60
N THR A 294 25.60 -8.43 12.78
CA THR A 294 25.42 -7.40 11.77
C THR A 294 26.54 -6.36 11.78
N LYS A 295 26.89 -5.86 10.59
CA LYS A 295 27.93 -4.83 10.40
C LYS A 295 27.61 -3.50 11.10
N TYR A 296 26.33 -3.22 11.30
CA TYR A 296 25.84 -2.00 11.95
C TYR A 296 25.17 -2.35 13.28
N PRO A 297 25.46 -1.59 14.36
CA PRO A 297 24.77 -1.76 15.63
C PRO A 297 23.30 -1.37 15.46
N VAL A 298 22.39 -2.25 15.89
CA VAL A 298 20.97 -1.92 15.97
C VAL A 298 20.71 -1.25 17.31
N HIS A 299 20.15 -0.06 17.25
CA HIS A 299 19.69 0.66 18.42
C HIS A 299 18.19 0.43 18.62
N GLN A 300 17.78 0.39 19.88
CA GLN A 300 16.37 0.48 20.23
C GLN A 300 15.96 1.96 20.23
N PHE A 301 14.72 2.18 19.85
CA PHE A 301 14.12 3.50 19.83
C PHE A 301 12.85 3.49 20.67
N SER A 302 12.67 4.54 21.49
CA SER A 302 11.44 4.78 22.22
C SER A 302 10.61 5.80 21.47
N THR A 303 9.43 5.39 21.03
CA THR A 303 8.47 6.27 20.38
C THR A 303 7.47 6.76 21.41
N ILE A 304 7.27 8.07 21.43
CA ILE A 304 6.45 8.80 22.40
C ILE A 304 5.37 9.56 21.64
N PHE A 305 4.13 9.30 22.01
CA PHE A 305 2.97 10.01 21.50
C PHE A 305 2.36 10.89 22.59
N SER A 306 2.04 12.13 22.25
CA SER A 306 1.37 13.07 23.15
C SER A 306 0.27 13.87 22.43
N LEU A 307 -0.78 14.24 23.17
CA LEU A 307 -1.87 15.10 22.67
C LEU A 307 -1.48 16.58 22.64
N PHE A 308 -0.41 16.95 23.34
CA PHE A 308 0.05 18.33 23.42
C PHE A 308 0.94 18.65 22.24
N TYR A 309 0.80 19.86 21.69
CA TYR A 309 1.79 20.39 20.77
C TYR A 309 3.10 20.59 21.52
N THR A 310 4.05 19.66 21.37
CA THR A 310 5.41 19.82 21.92
C THR A 310 6.26 20.79 21.08
N ALA A 311 5.63 21.67 20.29
CA ALA A 311 6.31 22.67 19.46
C ALA A 311 7.33 23.50 20.28
N ARG A 312 7.02 23.77 21.56
CA ARG A 312 7.91 24.48 22.49
C ARG A 312 9.22 23.74 22.82
N LEU A 313 9.29 22.42 22.61
CA LEU A 313 10.50 21.63 22.82
C LEU A 313 11.38 21.60 21.57
N CYS A 314 10.83 21.71 20.36
CA CYS A 314 11.61 21.53 19.13
C CYS A 314 12.00 22.82 18.41
N CYS A 315 11.20 23.88 18.43
CA CYS A 315 11.53 25.09 17.65
C CYS A 315 10.66 26.29 18.07
N PRO A 316 11.21 27.51 18.18
CA PRO A 316 10.41 28.72 18.40
C PRO A 316 9.62 29.19 17.15
N SER A 317 9.68 28.48 16.01
CA SER A 317 8.91 28.80 14.80
C SER A 317 8.07 27.62 14.28
N PHE A 318 6.90 27.95 13.72
CA PHE A 318 5.71 27.11 13.55
C PHE A 318 5.77 25.97 12.51
N TYR A 319 6.93 25.64 11.94
CA TYR A 319 7.03 24.65 10.86
C TYR A 319 8.10 23.58 11.17
N CYS A 320 7.69 22.40 11.62
CA CYS A 320 8.57 21.23 11.67
C CYS A 320 7.75 19.92 11.63
N GLY A 321 8.07 19.04 10.67
CA GLY A 321 7.33 17.80 10.38
C GLY A 321 7.87 16.54 11.08
N SER A 322 9.07 16.58 11.68
CA SER A 322 9.65 15.49 12.49
C SER A 322 10.82 16.02 13.32
N CYS A 323 10.88 15.67 14.61
CA CYS A 323 12.01 16.02 15.48
C CYS A 323 12.86 14.80 15.79
N HIS A 324 14.16 14.90 15.53
CA HIS A 324 15.15 13.90 15.96
C HIS A 324 15.94 14.46 17.14
N VAL A 325 15.90 13.78 18.29
CA VAL A 325 16.74 14.12 19.44
C VAL A 325 18.01 13.28 19.35
N LYS A 326 19.14 13.91 19.03
CA LYS A 326 20.45 13.26 19.01
C LYS A 326 21.08 13.35 20.40
N THR A 327 21.58 12.21 20.91
CA THR A 327 21.94 12.00 22.32
C THR A 327 23.24 12.65 22.79
N ASP A 328 24.03 13.32 21.93
CA ASP A 328 25.37 13.79 22.31
C ASP A 328 25.46 15.24 22.82
N VAL A 329 24.47 16.08 22.60
CA VAL A 329 24.37 17.40 23.23
C VAL A 329 22.88 17.72 23.25
N ALA A 330 22.38 18.32 24.33
CA ALA A 330 21.01 18.81 24.49
C ALA A 330 20.62 19.83 23.39
N SER A 331 20.47 19.35 22.16
CA SER A 331 20.14 20.10 20.96
C SER A 331 19.12 19.28 20.18
N LEU A 332 17.88 19.77 20.16
CA LEU A 332 16.84 19.30 19.27
C LEU A 332 17.12 19.90 17.89
N TRP A 333 17.25 19.05 16.87
CA TRP A 333 17.39 19.50 15.49
C TRP A 333 16.11 19.17 14.72
N CYS A 334 15.62 20.16 13.97
CA CYS A 334 14.58 20.01 12.96
C CYS A 334 15.27 19.85 11.60
N ASP A 335 15.04 18.73 10.91
CA ASP A 335 15.38 18.63 9.49
C ASP A 335 14.38 19.49 8.70
N LYS A 336 14.91 20.37 7.85
CA LYS A 336 14.14 21.28 6.99
C LYS A 336 13.52 20.58 5.80
#